data_AF-A0A832B4K5-F1
#
_entry.id   AF-A0A832B4K5-F1
#
_cell.length_a   1.000
_cell.length_b   1.000
_cell.length_c   1.000
_cell.angle_alpha   90.00
_cell.angle_beta   90.00
_cell.angle_gamma   90.00
#
_symmetry.space_group_name_H-M   'P 1'
#
loop_
_entity.id
_entity.type
_entity.pdbx_description
1 polymer ?
#
loop_
_entity_poly.entity_id
_entity_poly.type
_entity_poly.pdbx_seq_one_letter_code
_entity_poly.pdbx_strand_id
1 'polypeptide(L)'
;MTAPAPATPGADPSGPCPSCGLEHAVAIEQVVIGRDARDRLGAYLDAKHWRSVLVVEDVNTADALGDALAAELSAAGHSVAVQRFPDHHGLLADEQAVGAVRDALASAQPDAVLAVGSGVLNDVTRYATFSALRAYTTCSAEPVGRLLLAMFGYHNPDLVRFADEIATALQLTNHWQDVASDAARDHIYIPGEDLHFFGVSEADLKALRPTPAIRDLMRFQVARTRSLFERGRPLLGKLGRDLKCELALIWLAGMAILDKI
;
A
#
# COMPACT_ATOMS: atom_id res chain seq x y z
N MET A 1 26.20 39.26 -18.97
CA MET A 1 26.05 38.40 -17.79
C MET A 1 24.82 37.54 -18.03
N THR A 2 25.03 36.34 -18.56
CA THR A 2 24.00 35.38 -18.95
C THR A 2 23.49 34.64 -17.71
N ALA A 3 22.17 34.53 -17.59
CA ALA A 3 21.49 33.80 -16.52
C ALA A 3 21.87 32.31 -16.55
N PRO A 4 21.94 31.62 -15.39
CA PRO A 4 22.24 30.19 -15.35
C PRO A 4 21.08 29.39 -15.96
N ALA A 5 21.43 28.31 -16.66
CA ALA A 5 20.46 27.39 -17.28
C ALA A 5 19.56 26.72 -16.22
N PRO A 6 18.29 26.41 -16.55
CA PRO A 6 17.41 25.70 -15.64
C PRO A 6 17.93 24.28 -15.37
N ALA A 7 17.93 23.89 -14.10
CA ALA A 7 18.31 22.55 -13.68
C ALA A 7 17.36 21.50 -14.28
N THR A 8 17.93 20.46 -14.90
CA THR A 8 17.22 19.25 -15.31
C THR A 8 16.71 18.51 -14.06
N PRO A 9 15.39 18.25 -13.91
CA PRO A 9 14.89 17.41 -12.84
C PRO A 9 15.15 15.93 -13.16
N GLY A 10 15.83 15.24 -12.25
CA GLY A 10 15.80 13.78 -12.13
C GLY A 10 16.69 13.01 -13.12
N ALA A 11 18.01 13.15 -12.99
CA ALA A 11 18.89 12.07 -13.41
C ALA A 11 18.68 10.87 -12.47
N ASP A 12 18.35 9.73 -13.06
CA ASP A 12 18.29 8.41 -12.41
C ASP A 12 19.64 8.08 -11.74
N PRO A 13 19.71 7.93 -10.40
CA PRO A 13 20.92 7.46 -9.75
C PRO A 13 20.95 5.93 -9.88
N SER A 14 21.54 5.45 -10.97
CA SER A 14 21.95 4.05 -11.12
C SER A 14 23.12 3.75 -10.17
N GLY A 15 22.83 3.73 -8.87
CA GLY A 15 23.78 3.37 -7.83
C GLY A 15 23.25 3.58 -6.40
N PRO A 16 23.88 2.92 -5.41
CA PRO A 16 23.45 2.99 -4.02
C PRO A 16 23.45 4.42 -3.50
N CYS A 17 22.40 4.76 -2.74
CA CYS A 17 22.20 6.07 -2.15
C CYS A 17 23.43 6.48 -1.33
N PRO A 18 24.07 7.64 -1.60
CA PRO A 18 25.29 8.05 -0.90
C PRO A 18 25.08 8.33 0.60
N SER A 19 23.83 8.44 1.05
CA SER A 19 23.48 8.65 2.46
C SER A 19 23.40 7.35 3.27
N CYS A 20 22.87 6.26 2.69
CA CYS A 20 22.64 5.01 3.42
C CYS A 20 23.28 3.76 2.78
N GLY A 21 23.87 3.89 1.60
CA GLY A 21 24.49 2.79 0.86
C GLY A 21 23.53 1.78 0.22
N LEU A 22 22.21 2.00 0.31
CA LEU A 22 21.18 1.14 -0.29
C LEU A 22 20.67 1.74 -1.60
N GLU A 23 20.38 0.90 -2.59
CA GLU A 23 19.64 1.33 -3.76
C GLU A 23 18.19 1.65 -3.38
N HIS A 24 17.77 2.90 -3.59
CA HIS A 24 16.41 3.33 -3.39
C HIS A 24 15.77 3.57 -4.75
N ALA A 25 14.94 2.63 -5.18
CA ALA A 25 14.10 2.83 -6.34
C ALA A 25 12.69 3.22 -5.86
N VAL A 26 12.26 4.42 -6.19
CA VAL A 26 10.83 4.71 -6.28
C VAL A 26 10.48 4.43 -7.72
N ALA A 27 9.59 3.48 -7.99
CA ALA A 27 9.18 3.11 -9.36
C ALA A 27 8.30 4.19 -10.01
N ILE A 28 8.75 5.44 -9.96
CA ILE A 28 8.23 6.53 -10.76
C ILE A 28 9.05 6.54 -12.03
N GLU A 29 8.50 5.96 -13.09
CA GLU A 29 9.17 5.88 -14.39
C GLU A 29 9.37 7.26 -15.02
N GLN A 30 8.45 8.18 -14.76
CA GLN A 30 8.48 9.51 -15.34
C GLN A 30 7.72 10.51 -14.46
N VAL A 31 8.31 11.69 -14.26
CA VAL A 31 7.64 12.87 -13.71
C VAL A 31 7.61 13.95 -14.77
N VAL A 32 6.42 14.45 -15.09
CA VAL A 32 6.25 15.57 -16.02
C VAL A 32 5.64 16.73 -15.25
N ILE A 33 6.35 17.86 -15.23
CA ILE A 33 5.86 19.11 -14.62
C ILE A 33 5.83 20.16 -15.72
N GLY A 34 4.63 20.66 -16.02
CA GLY A 34 4.43 21.62 -17.10
C GLY A 34 2.94 21.91 -17.29
N ARG A 35 2.64 23.02 -17.98
CA ARG A 35 1.24 23.36 -18.34
C ARG A 35 0.66 22.39 -19.37
N ASP A 36 1.53 21.75 -20.15
CA ASP A 36 1.27 20.76 -21.20
C ASP A 36 1.42 19.31 -20.70
N ALA A 37 1.58 19.08 -19.40
CA ALA A 37 1.88 17.76 -18.87
C ALA A 37 0.81 16.71 -19.21
N ARG A 38 -0.46 17.13 -19.18
CA ARG A 38 -1.61 16.32 -19.55
C ARG A 38 -1.54 15.81 -20.99
N ASP A 39 -1.13 16.67 -21.92
CA ASP A 39 -1.14 16.36 -23.36
C ASP A 39 -0.16 15.23 -23.71
N ARG A 40 0.78 14.92 -22.81
CA ARG A 40 1.74 13.82 -22.95
C ARG A 40 1.20 12.47 -22.49
N LEU A 41 0.06 12.43 -21.80
CA LEU A 41 -0.48 11.21 -21.20
C LEU A 41 -0.89 10.20 -22.28
N GLY A 42 -1.58 10.62 -23.33
CA GLY A 42 -1.99 9.72 -24.43
C GLY A 42 -0.80 9.03 -25.09
N ALA A 43 0.23 9.81 -25.45
CA ALA A 43 1.47 9.27 -26.03
C ALA A 43 2.19 8.28 -25.09
N TYR A 44 2.12 8.53 -23.78
CA TYR A 44 2.67 7.61 -22.78
C TYR A 44 1.89 6.30 -22.72
N LEU A 45 0.55 6.35 -22.70
CA LEU A 45 -0.29 5.15 -22.74
C LEU A 45 -0.06 4.33 -24.01
N ASP A 46 0.07 4.98 -25.16
CA ASP A 46 0.39 4.34 -26.44
C ASP A 46 1.74 3.64 -26.41
N ALA A 47 2.77 4.29 -25.86
CA ALA A 47 4.10 3.70 -25.71
C ALA A 47 4.10 2.49 -24.77
N LYS A 48 3.20 2.46 -23.78
CA LYS A 48 2.96 1.33 -22.88
C LYS A 48 2.05 0.25 -23.47
N HIS A 49 1.48 0.50 -24.64
CA HIS A 49 0.46 -0.34 -25.26
C HIS A 49 -0.81 -0.51 -24.40
N TRP A 50 -1.11 0.45 -23.53
CA TRP A 50 -2.30 0.45 -22.69
C TRP A 50 -3.47 1.09 -23.45
N ARG A 51 -4.55 0.33 -23.64
CA ARG A 51 -5.72 0.70 -24.42
C ARG A 51 -6.94 0.97 -23.57
N SER A 52 -7.08 0.31 -22.43
CA SER A 52 -8.16 0.57 -21.46
C SER A 52 -7.62 1.24 -20.20
N VAL A 53 -8.30 2.28 -19.74
CA VAL A 53 -7.94 3.00 -18.51
C VAL A 53 -9.16 3.23 -17.63
N LEU A 54 -8.95 3.15 -16.32
CA LEU A 54 -9.92 3.57 -15.32
C LEU A 54 -9.46 4.89 -14.70
N VAL A 55 -10.22 5.95 -14.91
CA VAL A 55 -10.02 7.24 -14.26
C VAL A 55 -10.73 7.22 -12.91
N VAL A 56 -10.00 7.55 -11.84
CA VAL A 56 -10.50 7.64 -10.47
C VAL A 56 -10.36 9.08 -9.99
N GLU A 57 -11.46 9.69 -9.60
CA GLU A 57 -11.54 11.12 -9.32
C GLU A 57 -12.70 11.46 -8.37
N ASP A 58 -12.68 12.67 -7.83
CA ASP A 58 -13.83 13.27 -7.16
C ASP A 58 -14.48 14.35 -8.04
N VAL A 59 -15.64 14.86 -7.63
CA VAL A 59 -16.35 15.94 -8.35
C VAL A 59 -15.52 17.21 -8.56
N ASN A 60 -14.65 17.58 -7.61
CA ASN A 60 -13.84 18.78 -7.72
C ASN A 60 -12.74 18.62 -8.79
N THR A 61 -12.11 17.44 -8.80
CA THR A 61 -11.03 17.08 -9.73
C THR A 61 -11.57 16.72 -11.11
N ALA A 62 -12.78 16.17 -11.20
CA ALA A 62 -13.53 16.02 -12.43
C ALA A 62 -13.75 17.37 -13.13
N ASP A 63 -14.30 18.34 -12.41
CA ASP A 63 -14.56 19.70 -12.93
C ASP A 63 -13.26 20.41 -13.33
N ALA A 64 -12.20 20.21 -12.56
CA ALA A 64 -10.93 20.89 -12.79
C ALA A 64 -10.13 20.31 -13.96
N LEU A 65 -10.16 19.00 -14.17
CA LEU A 65 -9.30 18.31 -15.14
C LEU A 65 -9.89 17.01 -15.70
N GLY A 66 -10.57 16.24 -14.85
CA GLY A 66 -10.97 14.86 -15.14
C GLY A 66 -11.87 14.71 -16.36
N ASP A 67 -12.91 15.54 -16.49
CA ASP A 67 -13.83 15.50 -17.63
C ASP A 67 -13.11 15.78 -18.96
N ALA A 68 -12.25 16.81 -18.98
CA ALA A 68 -11.47 17.15 -20.15
C ALA A 68 -10.48 16.03 -20.51
N LEU A 69 -9.83 15.44 -19.51
CA LEU A 69 -8.89 14.34 -19.71
C LEU A 69 -9.57 13.08 -20.26
N ALA A 70 -10.70 12.67 -19.69
CA ALA A 70 -11.44 11.49 -20.15
C ALA A 70 -11.91 11.65 -21.61
N ALA A 71 -12.38 12.84 -21.98
CA ALA A 71 -12.78 13.15 -23.34
C ALA A 71 -11.60 13.11 -24.33
N GLU A 72 -10.45 13.68 -23.96
CA GLU A 72 -9.23 13.68 -24.78
C GLU A 72 -8.69 12.27 -25.01
N LEU A 73 -8.61 11.44 -23.96
CA LEU A 73 -8.17 10.04 -24.07
C LEU A 73 -9.12 9.20 -24.93
N SER A 74 -10.43 9.42 -24.78
CA SER A 74 -11.44 8.76 -25.62
C SER A 74 -11.30 9.17 -27.10
N ALA A 75 -11.06 10.46 -27.38
CA ALA A 75 -10.84 10.96 -28.73
C ALA A 75 -9.54 10.43 -29.36
N ALA A 76 -8.52 10.15 -28.53
CA ALA A 76 -7.29 9.48 -28.93
C ALA A 76 -7.46 7.96 -29.15
N GLY A 77 -8.64 7.40 -28.90
CA GLY A 77 -8.97 6.00 -29.16
C GLY A 77 -8.72 5.04 -27.99
N HIS A 78 -8.52 5.54 -26.77
CA HIS A 78 -8.48 4.72 -25.56
C HIS A 78 -9.89 4.45 -25.04
N SER A 79 -10.11 3.26 -24.47
CA SER A 79 -11.34 2.95 -23.74
C SER A 79 -11.21 3.51 -22.32
N VAL A 80 -12.12 4.41 -21.94
CA VAL A 80 -12.08 5.10 -20.65
C VAL A 80 -13.29 4.73 -19.82
N ALA A 81 -13.04 4.11 -18.67
CA ALA A 81 -14.02 3.98 -17.58
C ALA A 81 -13.74 5.06 -16.52
N VAL A 82 -14.77 5.50 -15.81
CA VAL A 82 -14.64 6.54 -14.77
C VAL A 82 -15.31 6.08 -13.49
N GLN A 83 -14.57 6.11 -12.38
CA GLN A 83 -15.09 5.99 -11.02
C GLN A 83 -15.03 7.37 -10.37
N ARG A 84 -16.19 8.02 -10.25
CA ARG A 84 -16.31 9.37 -9.68
C ARG A 84 -16.92 9.33 -8.29
N PHE A 85 -16.25 9.99 -7.34
CA PHE A 85 -16.78 10.21 -6.00
C PHE A 85 -17.59 11.50 -5.93
N PRO A 86 -18.83 11.47 -5.41
CA PRO A 86 -19.73 12.63 -5.41
C PRO A 86 -19.41 13.69 -4.35
N ASP A 87 -18.40 13.48 -3.50
CA ASP A 87 -18.13 14.34 -2.36
C ASP A 87 -17.25 15.54 -2.71
N HIS A 88 -17.76 16.74 -2.43
CA HIS A 88 -17.04 18.00 -2.60
C HIS A 88 -16.14 18.34 -1.40
N HIS A 89 -16.31 17.67 -0.25
CA HIS A 89 -15.69 18.02 1.03
C HIS A 89 -14.94 16.84 1.65
N GLY A 90 -13.77 16.54 1.10
CA GLY A 90 -12.80 15.68 1.75
C GLY A 90 -13.21 14.22 1.68
N LEU A 91 -13.03 13.63 0.49
CA LEU A 91 -13.04 12.19 0.31
C LEU A 91 -12.12 11.56 1.38
N LEU A 92 -12.61 10.50 2.02
CA LEU A 92 -11.83 9.68 2.93
C LEU A 92 -11.37 8.40 2.22
N ALA A 93 -10.20 7.89 2.61
CA ALA A 93 -9.73 6.58 2.15
C ALA A 93 -10.41 5.47 2.97
N ASP A 94 -11.73 5.53 3.03
CA ASP A 94 -12.54 4.56 3.74
C ASP A 94 -12.82 3.33 2.86
N GLU A 95 -13.43 2.33 3.46
CA GLU A 95 -13.69 1.06 2.76
C GLU A 95 -14.69 1.21 1.61
N GLN A 96 -15.62 2.16 1.68
CA GLN A 96 -16.58 2.39 0.60
C GLN A 96 -15.88 2.96 -0.62
N ALA A 97 -14.96 3.90 -0.42
CA ALA A 97 -14.15 4.45 -1.48
C ALA A 97 -13.28 3.37 -2.14
N VAL A 98 -12.63 2.53 -1.33
CA VAL A 98 -11.80 1.41 -1.83
C VAL A 98 -12.64 0.37 -2.56
N GLY A 99 -13.80 0.01 -2.00
CA GLY A 99 -14.76 -0.92 -2.59
C GLY A 99 -15.25 -0.44 -3.96
N ALA A 100 -15.59 0.84 -4.07
CA ALA A 100 -16.05 1.43 -5.33
C ALA A 100 -14.97 1.34 -6.43
N VAL A 101 -13.71 1.64 -6.11
CA VAL A 101 -12.60 1.46 -7.07
C VAL A 101 -12.39 -0.01 -7.43
N ARG A 102 -12.47 -0.92 -6.46
CA ARG A 102 -12.34 -2.36 -6.71
C ARG A 102 -13.42 -2.87 -7.66
N ASP A 103 -14.66 -2.46 -7.46
CA ASP A 103 -15.79 -2.89 -8.29
C ASP A 103 -15.67 -2.30 -9.70
N ALA A 104 -15.22 -1.05 -9.81
CA ALA A 104 -14.90 -0.43 -11.09
C ALA A 104 -13.75 -1.15 -11.82
N LEU A 105 -12.69 -1.54 -11.11
CA LEU A 105 -11.59 -2.34 -11.63
C LEU A 105 -12.07 -3.70 -12.15
N ALA A 106 -12.90 -4.40 -11.37
CA ALA A 106 -13.43 -5.71 -11.75
C ALA A 106 -14.33 -5.61 -12.99
N SER A 107 -15.12 -4.55 -13.10
CA SER A 107 -16.02 -4.33 -14.23
C SER A 107 -15.29 -3.87 -15.49
N ALA A 108 -14.33 -2.95 -15.36
CA ALA A 108 -13.67 -2.33 -16.51
C ALA A 108 -12.44 -3.12 -17.00
N GLN A 109 -11.83 -3.91 -16.13
CA GLN A 109 -10.58 -4.65 -16.37
C GLN A 109 -9.54 -3.80 -17.11
N PRO A 110 -9.18 -2.62 -16.59
CA PRO A 110 -8.34 -1.66 -17.30
C PRO A 110 -6.88 -2.11 -17.32
N ASP A 111 -6.14 -1.69 -18.34
CA ASP A 111 -4.68 -1.85 -18.40
C ASP A 111 -3.98 -0.92 -17.38
N ALA A 112 -4.58 0.24 -17.08
CA ALA A 112 -4.04 1.19 -16.11
C ALA A 112 -5.13 1.95 -15.32
N VAL A 113 -4.76 2.40 -14.12
CA VAL A 113 -5.57 3.28 -13.28
C VAL A 113 -4.96 4.68 -13.27
N LEU A 114 -5.78 5.69 -13.51
CA LEU A 114 -5.41 7.10 -13.52
C LEU A 114 -6.12 7.80 -12.36
N ALA A 115 -5.41 8.12 -11.29
CA ALA A 115 -5.94 8.96 -10.23
C ALA A 115 -5.79 10.44 -10.61
N VAL A 116 -6.90 11.17 -10.76
CA VAL A 116 -6.89 12.61 -11.07
C VAL A 116 -7.03 13.37 -9.76
N GLY A 117 -5.91 13.87 -9.24
CA GLY A 117 -5.86 14.53 -7.93
C GLY A 117 -4.64 14.11 -7.13
N SER A 118 -4.53 14.57 -5.89
CA SER A 118 -3.46 14.19 -4.96
C SER A 118 -4.03 13.80 -3.61
N GLY A 119 -3.31 12.96 -2.85
CA GLY A 119 -3.73 12.53 -1.52
C GLY A 119 -4.67 11.32 -1.57
N VAL A 120 -5.84 11.44 -0.93
CA VAL A 120 -6.76 10.33 -0.63
C VAL A 120 -7.11 9.48 -1.85
N LEU A 121 -7.39 10.10 -3.00
CA LEU A 121 -7.69 9.38 -4.23
C LEU A 121 -6.57 8.40 -4.65
N ASN A 122 -5.32 8.81 -4.47
CA ASN A 122 -4.16 7.96 -4.77
C ASN A 122 -3.94 6.88 -3.70
N ASP A 123 -4.39 7.10 -2.46
CA ASP A 123 -4.34 6.11 -1.39
C ASP A 123 -5.42 5.02 -1.58
N VAL A 124 -6.63 5.40 -2.00
CA VAL A 124 -7.77 4.49 -2.23
C VAL A 124 -7.46 3.43 -3.28
N THR A 125 -6.75 3.78 -4.35
CA THR A 125 -6.37 2.81 -5.40
C THR A 125 -5.37 1.75 -4.92
N ARG A 126 -4.81 1.88 -3.71
CA ARG A 126 -3.67 1.06 -3.22
C ARG A 126 -4.04 -0.15 -2.33
N TYR A 127 -5.25 -0.28 -1.72
CA TYR A 127 -5.51 -1.19 -0.56
C TYR A 127 -6.28 -2.54 -0.75
N ALA A 128 -6.57 -3.06 -1.96
CA ALA A 128 -7.58 -4.12 -2.18
C ALA A 128 -7.28 -5.61 -1.80
N THR A 129 -6.05 -6.03 -1.44
CA THR A 129 -5.65 -7.46 -1.27
C THR A 129 -4.65 -7.67 -0.12
N PHE A 130 -4.37 -8.91 0.32
CA PHE A 130 -3.29 -9.16 1.28
C PHE A 130 -1.93 -8.74 0.72
N SER A 131 -1.71 -8.91 -0.58
CA SER A 131 -0.52 -8.41 -1.28
C SER A 131 -0.38 -6.90 -1.13
N ALA A 132 -1.48 -6.16 -1.20
CA ALA A 132 -1.51 -4.72 -0.97
C ALA A 132 -1.23 -4.36 0.50
N LEU A 133 -1.84 -5.09 1.45
CA LEU A 133 -1.54 -4.92 2.87
C LEU A 133 -0.06 -5.22 3.18
N ARG A 134 0.53 -6.24 2.55
CA ARG A 134 1.95 -6.53 2.69
C ARG A 134 2.81 -5.39 2.15
N ALA A 135 2.48 -4.87 0.97
CA ALA A 135 3.18 -3.73 0.38
C ALA A 135 3.12 -2.48 1.29
N TYR A 136 2.03 -2.28 2.02
CA TYR A 136 1.96 -1.25 3.06
C TYR A 136 2.98 -1.50 4.17
N THR A 137 3.07 -2.73 4.71
CA THR A 137 4.04 -3.06 5.77
C THR A 137 5.51 -2.93 5.32
N THR A 138 5.79 -3.12 4.02
CA THR A 138 7.12 -2.87 3.44
C THR A 138 7.54 -1.41 3.54
N CYS A 139 6.59 -0.48 3.54
CA CYS A 139 6.87 0.94 3.74
C CYS A 139 6.83 1.35 5.22
N SER A 140 5.91 0.79 6.02
CA SER A 140 5.63 1.28 7.37
C SER A 140 6.41 0.56 8.49
N ALA A 141 6.78 -0.70 8.30
CA ALA A 141 7.31 -1.54 9.37
C ALA A 141 8.70 -2.13 9.07
N GLU A 142 8.89 -2.70 7.87
CA GLU A 142 10.15 -3.34 7.48
C GLU A 142 11.39 -2.43 7.66
N PRO A 143 11.37 -1.13 7.30
CA PRO A 143 12.55 -0.26 7.43
C PRO A 143 13.10 -0.15 8.85
N VAL A 144 12.24 -0.27 9.88
CA VAL A 144 12.67 -0.21 11.29
C VAL A 144 13.55 -1.40 11.64
N GLY A 145 13.18 -2.61 11.20
CA GLY A 145 13.98 -3.83 11.41
C GLY A 145 15.32 -3.77 10.68
N ARG A 146 15.33 -3.23 9.46
CA ARG A 146 16.55 -3.03 8.66
C ARG A 146 17.51 -2.03 9.31
N LEU A 147 16.98 -0.91 9.80
CA LEU A 147 17.77 0.10 10.52
C LEU A 147 18.40 -0.50 11.79
N LEU A 148 17.62 -1.27 12.55
CA LEU A 148 18.11 -1.94 13.75
C LEU A 148 19.25 -2.93 13.43
N LEU A 149 19.12 -3.73 12.37
CA LEU A 149 20.21 -4.60 11.93
C LEU A 149 21.47 -3.81 11.54
N ALA A 150 21.31 -2.75 10.75
CA ALA A 150 22.42 -1.91 10.29
C ALA A 150 23.16 -1.24 11.47
N MET A 151 22.43 -0.74 12.47
CA MET A 151 23.02 -0.13 13.68
C MET A 151 23.93 -1.09 14.46
N PHE A 152 23.63 -2.39 14.43
CA PHE A 152 24.42 -3.44 15.09
C PHE A 152 25.41 -4.11 14.12
N GLY A 153 25.61 -3.56 12.92
CA GLY A 153 26.61 -4.01 11.95
C GLY A 153 26.20 -5.21 11.10
N TYR A 154 24.92 -5.58 11.08
CA TYR A 154 24.40 -6.69 10.28
C TYR A 154 23.96 -6.20 8.90
N HIS A 155 24.63 -6.69 7.85
CA HIS A 155 24.36 -6.32 6.45
C HIS A 155 24.01 -7.53 5.57
N ASN A 156 23.92 -8.73 6.16
CA ASN A 156 23.63 -9.95 5.41
C ASN A 156 22.16 -9.91 4.90
N PRO A 157 21.92 -10.03 3.58
CA PRO A 157 20.57 -10.00 2.99
C PRO A 157 19.60 -11.04 3.57
N ASP A 158 20.09 -12.21 3.98
CA ASP A 158 19.25 -13.22 4.62
C ASP A 158 18.72 -12.74 5.98
N LEU A 159 19.54 -12.02 6.74
CA LEU A 159 19.14 -11.46 8.04
C LEU A 159 18.11 -10.34 7.86
N VAL A 160 18.31 -9.51 6.83
CA VAL A 160 17.36 -8.46 6.42
C VAL A 160 16.00 -9.09 6.10
N ARG A 161 15.97 -10.12 5.25
CA ARG A 161 14.74 -10.83 4.91
C ARG A 161 14.05 -11.40 6.14
N PHE A 162 14.78 -11.99 7.09
CA PHE A 162 14.17 -12.49 8.32
C PHE A 162 13.63 -11.36 9.21
N ALA A 163 14.32 -10.21 9.28
CA ALA A 163 13.85 -9.05 10.02
C ALA A 163 12.59 -8.44 9.41
N ASP A 164 12.51 -8.40 8.08
CA ASP A 164 11.30 -7.93 7.36
C ASP A 164 10.09 -8.81 7.69
N GLU A 165 10.27 -10.13 7.75
CA GLU A 165 9.20 -11.06 8.14
C GLU A 165 8.71 -10.82 9.58
N ILE A 166 9.64 -10.57 10.53
CA ILE A 166 9.29 -10.22 11.92
C ILE A 166 8.59 -8.86 11.99
N ALA A 167 9.07 -7.86 11.25
CA ALA A 167 8.53 -6.51 11.26
C ALA A 167 7.11 -6.48 10.68
N THR A 168 6.87 -7.13 9.54
CA THR A 168 5.52 -7.30 9.01
C THR A 168 4.63 -8.06 10.00
N ALA A 169 5.11 -9.17 10.59
CA ALA A 169 4.32 -9.93 11.55
C ALA A 169 3.88 -9.08 12.75
N LEU A 170 4.79 -8.24 13.26
CA LEU A 170 4.49 -7.33 14.36
C LEU A 170 3.45 -6.28 13.97
N GLN A 171 3.59 -5.69 12.77
CA GLN A 171 2.63 -4.70 12.28
C GLN A 171 1.23 -5.29 12.10
N LEU A 172 1.14 -6.49 11.53
CA LEU A 172 -0.13 -7.21 11.41
C LEU A 172 -0.70 -7.54 12.80
N THR A 173 0.14 -7.91 13.76
CA THR A 173 -0.29 -8.16 15.15
C THR A 173 -0.94 -6.91 15.76
N ASN A 174 -0.37 -5.72 15.53
CA ASN A 174 -0.97 -4.45 15.95
C ASN A 174 -2.34 -4.24 15.29
N HIS A 175 -2.46 -4.47 13.98
CA HIS A 175 -3.76 -4.38 13.30
C HIS A 175 -4.79 -5.35 13.89
N TRP A 176 -4.40 -6.57 14.29
CA TRP A 176 -5.32 -7.58 14.79
C TRP A 176 -5.79 -7.34 16.23
N GLN A 177 -4.92 -6.82 17.11
CA GLN A 177 -5.32 -6.50 18.47
C GLN A 177 -6.24 -5.26 18.52
N ASP A 178 -6.09 -4.36 17.54
CA ASP A 178 -6.77 -3.07 17.51
C ASP A 178 -7.99 -3.02 16.58
N VAL A 179 -8.40 -4.14 15.96
CA VAL A 179 -9.55 -4.23 15.02
C VAL A 179 -10.78 -3.48 15.51
N ALA A 180 -11.14 -3.63 16.79
CA ALA A 180 -12.31 -2.96 17.36
C ALA A 180 -12.15 -1.43 17.45
N SER A 181 -10.95 -0.99 17.83
CA SER A 181 -10.57 0.40 17.98
C SER A 181 -10.47 1.08 16.62
N ASP A 182 -9.89 0.38 15.65
CA ASP A 182 -9.71 0.85 14.27
C ASP A 182 -11.06 0.91 13.55
N ALA A 183 -11.90 -0.11 13.67
CA ALA A 183 -13.25 -0.11 13.08
C ALA A 183 -14.12 1.04 13.62
N ALA A 184 -13.97 1.42 14.89
CA ALA A 184 -14.67 2.57 15.48
C ALA A 184 -14.20 3.94 14.91
N ARG A 185 -13.03 3.97 14.27
CA ARG A 185 -12.48 5.14 13.56
C ARG A 185 -12.59 5.02 12.04
N ASP A 186 -13.40 4.07 11.56
CA ASP A 186 -13.59 3.82 10.13
C ASP A 186 -12.31 3.36 9.42
N HIS A 187 -11.46 2.60 10.13
CA HIS A 187 -10.26 1.97 9.58
C HIS A 187 -10.38 0.44 9.64
N ILE A 188 -10.25 -0.22 8.49
CA ILE A 188 -10.22 -1.68 8.38
C ILE A 188 -8.98 -2.13 7.60
N TYR A 189 -8.04 -2.74 8.32
CA TYR A 189 -6.80 -3.28 7.75
C TYR A 189 -6.91 -4.74 7.30
N ILE A 190 -8.04 -5.40 7.58
CA ILE A 190 -8.26 -6.78 7.13
C ILE A 190 -8.44 -6.77 5.60
N PRO A 191 -7.72 -7.61 4.84
CA PRO A 191 -7.87 -7.65 3.40
C PRO A 191 -9.31 -7.94 2.96
N GLY A 192 -9.81 -7.16 2.00
CA GLY A 192 -11.18 -7.31 1.47
C GLY A 192 -11.47 -8.69 0.89
N GLU A 193 -10.46 -9.35 0.29
CA GLU A 193 -10.59 -10.73 -0.21
C GLU A 193 -10.87 -11.74 0.92
N ASP A 194 -10.27 -11.54 2.09
CA ASP A 194 -10.45 -12.43 3.23
C ASP A 194 -11.82 -12.17 3.90
N LEU A 195 -12.24 -10.91 4.01
CA LEU A 195 -13.60 -10.55 4.45
C LEU A 195 -14.64 -11.26 3.59
N HIS A 196 -14.48 -11.20 2.27
CA HIS A 196 -15.35 -11.88 1.32
C HIS A 196 -15.33 -13.40 1.49
N PHE A 197 -14.15 -14.01 1.57
CA PHE A 197 -14.00 -15.46 1.69
C PHE A 197 -14.69 -16.03 2.94
N PHE A 198 -14.60 -15.33 4.07
CA PHE A 198 -15.23 -15.75 5.33
C PHE A 198 -16.68 -15.26 5.48
N GLY A 199 -17.22 -14.52 4.51
CA GLY A 199 -18.58 -13.99 4.56
C GLY A 199 -18.79 -12.97 5.68
N VAL A 200 -17.75 -12.19 6.01
CA VAL A 200 -17.78 -11.15 7.03
C VAL A 200 -17.93 -9.79 6.36
N SER A 201 -18.95 -9.03 6.74
CA SER A 201 -19.09 -7.65 6.29
C SER A 201 -18.35 -6.69 7.22
N GLU A 202 -18.03 -5.50 6.72
CA GLU A 202 -17.47 -4.42 7.54
C GLU A 202 -18.42 -3.99 8.65
N ALA A 203 -19.73 -4.03 8.38
CA ALA A 203 -20.75 -3.75 9.38
C ALA A 203 -20.70 -4.76 10.54
N ASP A 204 -20.33 -6.02 10.28
CA ASP A 204 -20.13 -7.03 11.33
C ASP A 204 -18.92 -6.69 12.20
N LEU A 205 -17.83 -6.17 11.59
CA LEU A 205 -16.66 -5.70 12.32
C LEU A 205 -16.99 -4.46 13.17
N LYS A 206 -17.67 -3.46 12.59
CA LYS A 206 -18.09 -2.21 13.27
C LYS A 206 -19.11 -2.48 14.38
N ALA A 207 -19.94 -3.51 14.24
CA ALA A 207 -20.87 -3.94 15.28
C ALA A 207 -20.21 -4.63 16.48
N LEU A 208 -18.91 -4.95 16.43
CA LEU A 208 -18.13 -5.58 17.50
C LEU A 208 -18.75 -6.88 18.02
N ARG A 209 -19.43 -7.64 17.16
CA ARG A 209 -20.06 -8.92 17.53
C ARG A 209 -19.16 -10.09 17.12
N PRO A 210 -18.66 -10.91 18.06
CA PRO A 210 -17.78 -12.03 17.74
C PRO A 210 -18.58 -13.23 17.20
N THR A 211 -19.01 -13.15 15.93
CA THR A 211 -19.67 -14.25 15.22
C THR A 211 -18.67 -15.38 14.95
N PRO A 212 -19.14 -16.62 14.68
CA PRO A 212 -18.26 -17.70 14.25
C PRO A 212 -17.43 -17.35 13.01
N ALA A 213 -18.03 -16.65 12.04
CA ALA A 213 -17.34 -16.20 10.82
C ALA A 213 -16.20 -15.21 11.12
N ILE A 214 -16.43 -14.22 11.99
CA ILE A 214 -15.36 -13.29 12.44
C ILE A 214 -14.27 -14.06 13.19
N ARG A 215 -14.62 -15.04 14.02
CA ARG A 215 -13.65 -15.85 14.74
C ARG A 215 -12.77 -16.67 13.78
N ASP A 216 -13.36 -17.24 12.73
CA ASP A 216 -12.64 -18.03 11.74
C ASP A 216 -11.75 -17.13 10.86
N LEU A 217 -12.23 -15.96 10.47
CA LEU A 217 -11.44 -14.91 9.81
C LEU A 217 -10.24 -14.49 10.66
N MET A 218 -10.45 -14.14 11.93
CA MET A 218 -9.37 -13.73 12.82
C MET A 218 -8.38 -14.87 13.05
N ARG A 219 -8.84 -16.10 13.22
CA ARG A 219 -7.95 -17.27 13.33
C ARG A 219 -7.08 -17.42 12.08
N PHE A 220 -7.64 -17.18 10.90
CA PHE A 220 -6.90 -17.23 9.65
C PHE A 220 -5.84 -16.13 9.56
N GLN A 221 -6.16 -14.88 9.92
CA GLN A 221 -5.19 -13.79 9.95
C GLN A 221 -4.08 -14.01 10.99
N VAL A 222 -4.45 -14.50 12.18
CA VAL A 222 -3.51 -14.89 13.24
C VAL A 222 -2.58 -16.00 12.75
N ALA A 223 -3.10 -17.03 12.10
CA ALA A 223 -2.29 -18.12 11.55
C ALA A 223 -1.31 -17.64 10.48
N ARG A 224 -1.77 -16.76 9.57
CA ARG A 224 -0.91 -16.11 8.56
C ARG A 224 0.21 -15.30 9.22
N THR A 225 -0.10 -14.58 10.29
CA THR A 225 0.85 -13.76 11.05
C THR A 225 1.85 -14.60 11.85
N ARG A 226 1.41 -15.71 12.44
CA ARG A 226 2.33 -16.69 13.07
C ARG A 226 3.31 -17.29 12.06
N SER A 227 2.84 -17.59 10.85
CA SER A 227 3.73 -18.09 9.78
C SER A 227 4.84 -17.07 9.45
N LEU A 228 4.52 -15.78 9.44
CA LEU A 228 5.51 -14.72 9.25
C LEU A 228 6.54 -14.68 10.38
N PHE A 229 6.09 -14.72 11.64
CA PHE A 229 6.99 -14.81 12.79
C PHE A 229 7.90 -16.05 12.73
N GLU A 230 7.39 -17.21 12.35
CA GLU A 230 8.18 -18.43 12.24
C GLU A 230 9.18 -18.36 11.06
N ARG A 231 8.81 -17.74 9.93
CA ARG A 231 9.75 -17.50 8.82
C ARG A 231 10.89 -16.56 9.21
N GLY A 232 10.63 -15.58 10.07
CA GLY A 232 11.64 -14.66 10.59
C GLY A 232 12.44 -15.18 11.78
N ARG A 233 11.92 -16.18 12.51
CA ARG A 233 12.54 -16.75 13.72
C ARG A 233 14.02 -17.17 13.58
N PRO A 234 14.52 -17.69 12.44
CA PRO A 234 15.93 -18.01 12.28
C PRO A 234 16.89 -16.85 12.57
N LEU A 235 16.43 -15.60 12.48
CA LEU A 235 17.19 -14.40 12.83
C LEU A 235 17.74 -14.47 14.26
N LEU A 236 16.94 -14.93 15.22
CA LEU A 236 17.31 -14.98 16.64
C LEU A 236 18.54 -15.88 16.91
N GLY A 237 18.80 -16.85 16.04
CA GLY A 237 19.97 -17.73 16.13
C GLY A 237 21.24 -17.16 15.50
N LYS A 238 21.13 -16.05 14.75
CA LYS A 238 22.19 -15.50 13.91
C LYS A 238 22.72 -14.15 14.40
N LEU A 239 22.15 -13.62 15.48
CA LEU A 239 22.51 -12.33 16.07
C LEU A 239 23.34 -12.49 17.34
N GLY A 240 24.14 -11.46 17.65
CA GLY A 240 24.88 -11.30 18.89
C GLY A 240 23.94 -11.12 20.08
N ARG A 241 24.45 -11.36 21.29
CA ARG A 241 23.63 -11.42 22.51
C ARG A 241 22.72 -10.22 22.71
N ASP A 242 23.24 -9.00 22.50
CA ASP A 242 22.52 -7.77 22.83
C ASP A 242 21.27 -7.60 21.96
N LEU A 243 21.42 -7.70 20.63
CA LEU A 243 20.29 -7.57 19.71
C LEU A 243 19.38 -8.81 19.70
N LYS A 244 19.95 -9.99 19.97
CA LYS A 244 19.17 -11.23 20.07
C LYS A 244 18.10 -11.14 21.17
N CYS A 245 18.44 -10.60 22.33
CA CYS A 245 17.49 -10.46 23.44
C CYS A 245 16.31 -9.56 23.06
N GLU A 246 16.60 -8.40 22.46
CA GLU A 246 15.57 -7.45 22.02
C GLU A 246 14.62 -8.07 20.99
N LEU A 247 15.17 -8.67 19.93
CA LEU A 247 14.34 -9.29 18.90
C LEU A 247 13.60 -10.54 19.40
N ALA A 248 14.16 -11.27 20.37
CA ALA A 248 13.48 -12.39 21.00
C ALA A 248 12.28 -11.90 21.84
N LEU A 249 12.42 -10.77 22.54
CA LEU A 249 11.31 -10.16 23.29
C LEU A 249 10.21 -9.68 22.35
N ILE A 250 10.56 -9.03 21.23
CA ILE A 250 9.59 -8.61 20.21
C ILE A 250 8.84 -9.82 19.64
N TRP A 251 9.57 -10.88 19.28
CA TRP A 251 8.98 -12.11 18.76
C TRP A 251 8.05 -12.77 19.79
N LEU A 252 8.49 -12.91 21.04
CA LEU A 252 7.70 -13.51 22.12
C LEU A 252 6.46 -12.67 22.45
N ALA A 253 6.59 -11.34 22.51
CA ALA A 253 5.49 -10.44 22.77
C ALA A 253 4.44 -10.51 21.65
N GLY A 254 4.88 -10.49 20.39
CA GLY A 254 4.00 -10.66 19.23
C GLY A 254 3.23 -11.99 19.28
N MET A 255 3.93 -13.10 19.50
CA MET A 255 3.29 -14.41 19.62
C MET A 255 2.31 -14.48 20.81
N ALA A 256 2.66 -13.88 21.96
CA ALA A 256 1.80 -13.84 23.12
C ALA A 256 0.54 -12.96 22.94
N ILE A 257 0.63 -11.89 22.14
CA ILE A 257 -0.55 -11.10 21.75
C ILE A 257 -1.44 -11.94 20.83
N LEU A 258 -0.85 -12.60 19.83
CA LEU A 258 -1.58 -13.49 18.91
C LEU A 258 -2.27 -14.68 19.62
N ASP A 259 -1.74 -15.14 20.76
CA ASP A 259 -2.37 -16.17 21.59
C ASP A 259 -3.61 -15.68 22.36
N LYS A 260 -3.73 -14.36 22.57
CA LYS A 260 -4.83 -13.74 23.30
C LYS A 260 -5.99 -13.30 22.39
N ILE A 261 -5.74 -13.14 21.10
CA ILE A 261 -6.73 -12.81 20.07
C ILE A 261 -7.54 -14.07 19.73
#